data_AF-A3IKG6-F1
#
_entry.id   AF-A3IKG6-F1
#
_cell.length_a   1.000
_cell.length_b   1.000
_cell.length_c   1.000
_cell.angle_alpha   90.00
_cell.angle_beta   90.00
_cell.angle_gamma   90.00
#
_symmetry.space_group_name_H-M   'P 1'
#
loop_
_entity.id
_entity.type
_entity.pdbx_description
1 polymer ?
#
loop_
_entity_poly.entity_id
_entity_poly.type
_entity_poly.pdbx_seq_one_letter_code
_entity_poly.pdbx_strand_id
1 'polypeptide(L)'
;MLGLPNRILATSNIEIEGDTPFTDKIIQSGAIKVSVSYTPNDINYSDSSDDKNLSYSIYYNDQKQVEAKEYTRYTGEVFLQDLDKNGIDEVVIKTFSGGAHCCTNHIIYTWDNTQFIKTQTGYLDGIGGSFEDINEDGKLEFLTYDNSFLYKFSSYAGSFPPRLIYSFEKGKLNNVTRNHPKILRETLKRMYEAIQEREKDDYEINGILAGYVAQKILLGEYEDGWKLMLARYDKNSDWGLEIYDEQGNVTNKYPDFPTALKAFLIQENYLKENREVQSNSLMKFREGNYWIGPVGMGLTIKNGQYQYYDEEGESSWQPVSKLTYVKDGVVFDGEHYWCLSSLAQPRGDGIAVCQANGWVLQ
;
A
#
# COMPACT_ATOMS: atom_id res chain seq x y z
N MET A 1 -2.97 -63.09 -15.37
CA MET A 1 -3.43 -61.70 -15.37
C MET A 1 -2.98 -61.07 -14.06
N LEU A 2 -1.90 -60.30 -14.08
CA LEU A 2 -1.46 -59.52 -12.93
C LEU A 2 -2.29 -58.24 -12.91
N GLY A 3 -3.04 -58.03 -11.82
CA GLY A 3 -3.88 -56.84 -11.63
C GLY A 3 -3.01 -55.59 -11.50
N LEU A 4 -3.30 -54.58 -12.31
CA LEU A 4 -2.79 -53.24 -12.12
C LEU A 4 -3.38 -52.68 -10.81
N PRO A 5 -2.58 -52.12 -9.90
CA PRO A 5 -3.13 -51.44 -8.73
C PRO A 5 -3.92 -50.21 -9.21
N ASN A 6 -5.16 -50.12 -8.74
CA ASN A 6 -5.96 -48.89 -8.86
C ASN A 6 -5.14 -47.74 -8.26
N ARG A 7 -4.68 -46.83 -9.13
CA ARG A 7 -4.25 -45.50 -8.68
C ARG A 7 -5.51 -44.79 -8.21
N ILE A 8 -5.77 -44.85 -6.90
CA ILE A 8 -6.67 -43.91 -6.25
C ILE A 8 -6.03 -42.54 -6.50
N LEU A 9 -6.70 -41.69 -7.28
CA LEU A 9 -6.34 -40.27 -7.34
C LEU A 9 -6.52 -39.74 -5.91
N ALA A 10 -5.41 -39.53 -5.21
CA ALA A 10 -5.45 -38.89 -3.92
C ALA A 10 -6.03 -37.50 -4.13
N THR A 11 -7.14 -37.19 -3.46
CA THR A 11 -7.69 -35.84 -3.41
C THR A 11 -6.63 -34.94 -2.78
N SER A 12 -6.22 -33.90 -3.49
CA SER A 12 -5.26 -32.91 -3.00
C SER A 12 -5.93 -31.76 -2.23
N ASN A 13 -7.27 -31.74 -2.19
CA ASN A 13 -8.04 -30.74 -1.46
C ASN A 13 -9.24 -31.35 -0.71
N ILE A 14 -9.65 -30.67 0.36
CA ILE A 14 -10.89 -30.85 1.10
C ILE A 14 -11.58 -29.48 1.15
N GLU A 15 -12.71 -29.37 0.46
CA GLU A 15 -13.58 -28.22 0.55
C GLU A 15 -14.53 -28.37 1.75
N ILE A 16 -14.77 -27.25 2.42
CA ILE A 16 -15.76 -27.09 3.46
C ILE A 16 -16.90 -26.30 2.85
N GLU A 17 -18.09 -26.87 2.83
CA GLU A 17 -19.29 -26.23 2.29
C GLU A 17 -20.47 -26.43 3.23
N GLY A 18 -21.07 -25.32 3.63
CA GLY A 18 -22.26 -25.27 4.45
C GLY A 18 -22.11 -25.91 5.83
N ASP A 19 -23.17 -26.57 6.23
CA ASP A 19 -23.41 -27.17 7.54
C ASP A 19 -23.14 -28.68 7.57
N THR A 20 -22.40 -29.21 6.60
CA THR A 20 -22.08 -30.65 6.55
C THR A 20 -20.83 -30.96 7.37
N PRO A 21 -20.95 -31.58 8.57
CA PRO A 21 -19.78 -31.99 9.33
C PRO A 21 -19.05 -33.16 8.67
N PHE A 22 -17.76 -33.27 8.95
CA PHE A 22 -16.97 -34.46 8.62
C PHE A 22 -15.83 -34.65 9.61
N THR A 23 -15.36 -35.88 9.72
CA THR A 23 -14.28 -36.25 10.65
C THR A 23 -13.21 -37.03 9.90
N ASP A 24 -11.95 -36.74 10.20
CA ASP A 24 -10.77 -37.45 9.72
C ASP A 24 -10.73 -37.66 8.19
N LYS A 25 -11.14 -36.65 7.42
CA LYS A 25 -10.88 -36.62 5.98
C LYS A 25 -9.39 -36.40 5.76
N ILE A 26 -8.80 -37.18 4.86
CA ILE A 26 -7.36 -37.18 4.63
C ILE A 26 -7.04 -36.70 3.22
N ILE A 27 -6.07 -35.80 3.11
CA ILE A 27 -5.34 -35.49 1.87
C ILE A 27 -3.87 -35.82 2.07
N GLN A 28 -3.21 -36.22 0.99
CA GLN A 28 -1.81 -36.64 1.03
C GLN A 28 -1.12 -36.38 -0.29
N SER A 29 0.12 -35.87 -0.20
CA SER A 29 1.02 -35.69 -1.31
C SER A 29 2.46 -35.94 -0.85
N GLY A 30 3.14 -36.86 -1.51
CA GLY A 30 4.48 -37.31 -1.10
C GLY A 30 4.53 -37.74 0.37
N ALA A 31 5.44 -37.11 1.13
CA ALA A 31 5.65 -37.36 2.55
C ALA A 31 4.64 -36.64 3.47
N ILE A 32 3.83 -35.72 2.93
CA ILE A 32 2.90 -34.88 3.70
C ILE A 32 1.52 -35.50 3.68
N LYS A 33 0.94 -35.67 4.87
CA LYS A 33 -0.43 -36.13 5.06
C LYS A 33 -1.14 -35.18 6.02
N VAL A 34 -2.38 -34.82 5.72
CA VAL A 34 -3.20 -33.95 6.56
C VAL A 34 -4.51 -34.67 6.87
N SER A 35 -4.83 -34.78 8.16
CA SER A 35 -6.16 -35.21 8.62
C SER A 35 -6.95 -33.97 9.03
N VAL A 36 -8.18 -33.84 8.55
CA VAL A 36 -9.04 -32.67 8.76
C VAL A 36 -10.40 -33.12 9.26
N SER A 37 -10.91 -32.43 10.29
CA SER A 37 -12.27 -32.57 10.79
C SER A 37 -12.93 -31.20 10.89
N TYR A 38 -14.20 -31.14 10.53
CA TYR A 38 -15.01 -29.92 10.59
C TYR A 38 -16.35 -30.24 11.23
N THR A 39 -16.76 -29.42 12.19
CA THR A 39 -18.08 -29.49 12.81
C THR A 39 -18.64 -28.07 12.80
N PRO A 40 -19.68 -27.76 12.01
CA PRO A 40 -20.24 -26.41 11.96
C PRO A 40 -20.67 -25.90 13.34
N ASN A 41 -20.48 -24.60 13.59
CA ASN A 41 -21.00 -23.98 14.80
C ASN A 41 -22.48 -23.60 14.61
N ASP A 42 -23.27 -23.75 15.68
CA ASP A 42 -24.61 -23.18 15.73
C ASP A 42 -24.53 -21.68 16.03
N ILE A 43 -24.63 -20.86 14.99
CA ILE A 43 -24.61 -19.39 15.07
C ILE A 43 -25.75 -18.82 15.91
N ASN A 44 -26.79 -19.59 16.26
CA ASN A 44 -27.84 -19.11 17.15
C ASN A 44 -27.41 -19.05 18.62
N TYR A 45 -26.29 -19.70 18.98
CA TYR A 45 -25.85 -19.85 20.37
C TYR A 45 -24.43 -19.33 20.64
N SER A 46 -23.62 -19.14 19.60
CA SER A 46 -22.26 -18.61 19.75
C SER A 46 -21.85 -17.84 18.49
N ASP A 47 -21.79 -16.51 18.61
CA ASP A 47 -21.18 -15.62 17.63
C ASP A 47 -19.66 -15.46 17.91
N SER A 48 -19.09 -16.29 18.79
CA SER A 48 -17.69 -16.17 19.17
C SER A 48 -16.79 -16.96 18.22
N SER A 49 -15.81 -16.27 17.65
CA SER A 49 -14.66 -16.87 16.94
C SER A 49 -13.82 -17.81 17.83
N ASP A 50 -14.07 -17.85 19.14
CA ASP A 50 -13.36 -18.71 20.09
C ASP A 50 -13.74 -20.19 19.93
N ASP A 51 -14.93 -20.48 19.38
CA ASP A 51 -15.38 -21.83 19.11
C ASP A 51 -14.77 -22.34 17.80
N LYS A 52 -13.50 -22.76 17.88
CA LYS A 52 -12.76 -23.30 16.74
C LYS A 52 -13.37 -24.61 16.26
N ASN A 53 -13.88 -24.59 15.03
CA ASN A 53 -14.79 -25.58 14.48
C ASN A 53 -14.18 -26.40 13.32
N LEU A 54 -12.96 -26.03 12.92
CA LEU A 54 -12.10 -26.75 11.99
C LEU A 54 -10.86 -27.23 12.76
N SER A 55 -10.61 -28.53 12.78
CA SER A 55 -9.40 -29.12 13.38
C SER A 55 -8.60 -29.88 12.33
N TYR A 56 -7.28 -29.83 12.44
CA TYR A 56 -6.40 -30.56 11.53
C TYR A 56 -5.10 -31.00 12.19
N SER A 57 -4.54 -32.10 11.70
CA SER A 57 -3.21 -32.59 12.05
C SER A 57 -2.39 -32.77 10.78
N ILE A 58 -1.17 -32.23 10.77
CA ILE A 58 -0.22 -32.35 9.65
C ILE A 58 0.87 -33.34 10.06
N TYR A 59 1.14 -34.29 9.17
CA TYR A 59 2.12 -35.34 9.34
C TYR A 59 3.18 -35.22 8.25
N TYR A 60 4.43 -35.51 8.62
CA TYR A 60 5.53 -35.70 7.68
C TYR A 60 6.15 -37.08 7.91
N ASN A 61 6.23 -37.92 6.88
CA ASN A 61 6.64 -39.34 6.98
C ASN A 61 5.88 -40.09 8.10
N ASP A 62 4.55 -39.94 8.13
CA ASP A 62 3.64 -40.52 9.11
C ASP A 62 3.85 -40.10 10.57
N GLN A 63 4.81 -39.21 10.86
CA GLN A 63 4.98 -38.61 12.18
C GLN A 63 4.18 -37.31 12.27
N LYS A 64 3.32 -37.19 13.29
CA LYS A 64 2.55 -35.96 13.53
C LYS A 64 3.49 -34.82 13.89
N GLN A 65 3.42 -33.73 13.14
CA GLN A 65 4.26 -32.53 13.34
C GLN A 65 3.44 -31.34 13.85
N VAL A 66 2.22 -31.17 13.34
CA VAL A 66 1.32 -30.07 13.71
C VAL A 66 -0.02 -30.63 14.13
N GLU A 67 -0.60 -30.04 15.18
CA GLU A 67 -2.00 -30.21 15.57
C GLU A 67 -2.57 -28.83 15.89
N ALA A 68 -3.63 -28.43 15.19
CA ALA A 68 -4.18 -27.10 15.29
C ALA A 68 -5.69 -27.09 15.08
N LYS A 69 -6.30 -25.97 15.49
CA LYS A 69 -7.71 -25.68 15.28
C LYS A 69 -7.87 -24.23 14.84
N GLU A 70 -8.83 -23.99 13.95
CA GLU A 70 -9.19 -22.67 13.45
C GLU A 70 -10.71 -22.53 13.39
N TYR A 71 -11.18 -21.30 13.23
CA TYR A 71 -12.59 -21.00 12.96
C TYR A 71 -12.78 -20.78 11.47
N THR A 72 -13.86 -21.35 10.92
CA THR A 72 -14.33 -21.04 9.56
C THR A 72 -15.85 -21.08 9.50
N ARG A 73 -16.47 -20.07 8.88
CA ARG A 73 -17.93 -19.94 8.78
C ARG A 73 -18.43 -20.53 7.47
N TYR A 74 -18.91 -21.77 7.51
CA TYR A 74 -19.61 -22.46 6.41
C TYR A 74 -18.86 -22.62 5.08
N THR A 75 -17.69 -22.03 4.93
CA THR A 75 -16.83 -22.20 3.77
C THR A 75 -15.39 -22.21 4.23
N GLY A 76 -14.54 -22.91 3.50
CA GLY A 76 -13.13 -23.04 3.77
C GLY A 76 -12.54 -24.13 2.89
N GLU A 77 -11.22 -24.25 2.89
CA GLU A 77 -10.54 -25.23 2.08
C GLU A 77 -9.25 -25.65 2.75
N VAL A 78 -8.90 -26.93 2.63
CA VAL A 78 -7.59 -27.46 3.00
C VAL A 78 -7.01 -28.12 1.78
N PHE A 79 -5.87 -27.64 1.27
CA PHE A 79 -5.26 -28.20 0.07
C PHE A 79 -3.74 -28.29 0.16
N LEU A 80 -3.17 -29.14 -0.70
CA LEU A 80 -1.74 -29.34 -0.88
C LEU A 80 -1.30 -28.78 -2.23
N GLN A 81 -0.28 -27.92 -2.23
CA GLN A 81 0.25 -27.33 -3.46
C GLN A 81 1.70 -26.90 -3.28
N ASP A 82 2.59 -27.29 -4.20
CA ASP A 82 3.97 -26.78 -4.28
C ASP A 82 3.96 -25.32 -4.77
N LEU A 83 4.15 -24.38 -3.83
CA LEU A 83 4.08 -22.94 -4.10
C LEU A 83 5.42 -22.37 -4.59
N ASP A 84 6.56 -22.93 -4.14
CA ASP A 84 7.90 -22.42 -4.46
C ASP A 84 8.73 -23.34 -5.38
N LYS A 85 8.10 -24.37 -5.93
CA LYS A 85 8.63 -25.33 -6.91
C LYS A 85 9.80 -26.15 -6.38
N ASN A 86 9.77 -26.50 -5.09
CA ASN A 86 10.81 -27.28 -4.44
C ASN A 86 10.55 -28.81 -4.48
N GLY A 87 9.39 -29.23 -4.99
CA GLY A 87 8.95 -30.63 -5.06
C GLY A 87 8.29 -31.17 -3.79
N ILE A 88 8.05 -30.33 -2.80
CA ILE A 88 7.32 -30.62 -1.56
C ILE A 88 6.15 -29.64 -1.48
N ASP A 89 4.94 -30.18 -1.44
CA ASP A 89 3.74 -29.34 -1.34
C ASP A 89 3.69 -28.58 -0.01
N GLU A 90 3.27 -27.33 -0.04
CA GLU A 90 2.79 -26.63 1.14
C GLU A 90 1.39 -27.12 1.54
N VAL A 91 1.09 -27.07 2.84
CA VAL A 91 -0.28 -27.23 3.33
C VAL A 91 -0.92 -25.86 3.47
N VAL A 92 -2.00 -25.62 2.75
CA VAL A 92 -2.74 -24.35 2.80
C VAL A 92 -4.12 -24.59 3.42
N ILE A 93 -4.42 -23.84 4.48
CA ILE A 93 -5.72 -23.79 5.14
C ILE A 93 -6.35 -22.43 4.84
N LYS A 94 -7.41 -22.42 4.06
CA LYS A 94 -8.24 -21.24 3.77
C LYS A 94 -9.43 -21.23 4.71
N THR A 95 -9.55 -20.15 5.50
CA THR A 95 -10.69 -19.96 6.41
C THR A 95 -11.44 -18.67 6.11
N PHE A 96 -12.71 -18.63 6.45
CA PHE A 96 -13.58 -17.48 6.29
C PHE A 96 -14.19 -17.09 7.64
N SER A 97 -14.05 -15.83 8.07
CA SER A 97 -14.59 -15.39 9.36
C SER A 97 -16.09 -15.09 9.32
N GLY A 98 -16.71 -14.96 8.14
CA GLY A 98 -18.13 -14.67 8.04
C GLY A 98 -18.52 -13.20 7.86
N GLY A 99 -17.56 -12.31 7.61
CA GLY A 99 -17.84 -10.89 7.36
C GLY A 99 -18.60 -10.65 6.06
N ALA A 100 -19.39 -9.57 5.99
CA ALA A 100 -20.22 -9.21 4.83
C ALA A 100 -19.41 -9.00 3.53
N HIS A 101 -18.10 -8.80 3.66
CA HIS A 101 -17.17 -8.57 2.55
C HIS A 101 -16.12 -9.67 2.42
N CYS A 102 -16.44 -10.89 2.85
CA CYS A 102 -15.70 -12.11 2.56
C CYS A 102 -14.29 -12.26 3.21
N CYS A 103 -14.06 -11.67 4.39
CA CYS A 103 -12.86 -11.77 5.24
C CYS A 103 -12.23 -13.17 5.35
N THR A 104 -11.29 -13.47 4.47
CA THR A 104 -10.68 -14.78 4.26
C THR A 104 -9.22 -14.76 4.71
N ASN A 105 -8.75 -15.80 5.41
CA ASN A 105 -7.36 -15.95 5.81
C ASN A 105 -6.76 -17.20 5.16
N HIS A 106 -5.52 -17.08 4.68
CA HIS A 106 -4.72 -18.22 4.21
C HIS A 106 -3.62 -18.51 5.23
N ILE A 107 -3.66 -19.69 5.83
CA ILE A 107 -2.63 -20.20 6.73
C ILE A 107 -1.82 -21.24 5.96
N ILE A 108 -0.52 -21.04 5.88
CA ILE A 108 0.38 -21.83 5.04
C ILE A 108 1.42 -22.49 5.96
N TYR A 109 1.57 -23.81 5.84
CA TYR A 109 2.62 -24.56 6.51
C TYR A 109 3.62 -25.08 5.48
N THR A 110 4.88 -24.66 5.63
CA THR A 110 6.00 -25.07 4.76
C THR A 110 6.96 -25.96 5.54
N TRP A 111 7.34 -27.09 4.95
CA TRP A 111 8.35 -27.97 5.54
C TRP A 111 9.77 -27.43 5.29
N ASP A 112 10.53 -27.11 6.34
CA ASP A 112 11.88 -26.53 6.22
C ASP A 112 13.03 -27.55 6.27
N ASN A 113 12.71 -28.84 6.10
CA ASN A 113 13.53 -30.03 6.35
C ASN A 113 13.63 -30.49 7.81
N THR A 114 13.17 -29.70 8.78
CA THR A 114 13.21 -30.05 10.20
C THR A 114 11.84 -29.96 10.88
N GLN A 115 11.06 -28.95 10.52
CA GLN A 115 9.74 -28.67 11.08
C GLN A 115 8.87 -27.92 10.08
N PHE A 116 7.58 -27.75 10.41
CA PHE A 116 6.70 -26.86 9.65
C PHE A 116 6.81 -25.41 10.14
N ILE A 117 7.08 -24.49 9.22
CA ILE A 117 6.98 -23.04 9.45
C ILE A 117 5.55 -22.61 9.11
N LYS A 118 4.89 -21.93 10.06
CA LYS A 118 3.55 -21.35 9.87
C LYS A 118 3.67 -19.89 9.42
N THR A 119 3.05 -19.56 8.30
CA THR A 119 2.87 -18.19 7.80
C THR A 119 1.40 -17.96 7.50
N GLN A 120 0.91 -16.73 7.63
CA GLN A 120 -0.49 -16.43 7.33
C GLN A 120 -0.64 -15.03 6.73
N THR A 121 -1.66 -14.85 5.89
CA THR A 121 -1.96 -13.57 5.23
C THR A 121 -2.67 -12.58 6.15
N GLY A 122 -3.28 -13.07 7.24
CA GLY A 122 -4.31 -12.32 7.95
C GLY A 122 -5.63 -12.33 7.17
N TYR A 123 -6.67 -11.73 7.75
CA TYR A 123 -7.97 -11.64 7.11
C TYR A 123 -7.97 -10.60 5.99
N LEU A 124 -8.35 -11.07 4.80
CA LEU A 124 -8.43 -10.31 3.57
C LEU A 124 -9.87 -10.38 3.03
N ASP A 125 -10.51 -9.24 2.88
CA ASP A 125 -11.78 -9.05 2.17
C ASP A 125 -11.74 -9.53 0.71
N GLY A 126 -12.93 -9.63 0.12
CA GLY A 126 -13.14 -10.27 -1.17
C GLY A 126 -12.86 -11.77 -1.08
N ILE A 127 -12.34 -12.37 -2.15
CA ILE A 127 -12.05 -13.82 -2.15
C ILE A 127 -10.82 -14.22 -1.31
N GLY A 128 -10.15 -13.24 -0.69
CA GLY A 128 -8.96 -13.46 0.14
C GLY A 128 -7.62 -13.52 -0.58
N GLY A 129 -7.61 -13.27 -1.90
CA GLY A 129 -6.45 -13.47 -2.77
C GLY A 129 -6.40 -14.86 -3.43
N SER A 130 -5.39 -15.07 -4.28
CA SER A 130 -5.21 -16.29 -5.08
C SER A 130 -3.74 -16.60 -5.29
N PHE A 131 -3.41 -17.90 -5.43
CA PHE A 131 -2.09 -18.37 -5.86
C PHE A 131 -2.11 -18.64 -7.36
N GLU A 132 -1.26 -17.95 -8.13
CA GLU A 132 -1.23 -18.02 -9.60
C GLU A 132 0.22 -17.97 -10.09
N ASP A 133 0.56 -18.80 -11.09
CA ASP A 133 1.84 -18.71 -11.81
C ASP A 133 1.70 -17.61 -12.88
N ILE A 134 2.04 -16.38 -12.52
CA ILE A 134 1.80 -15.22 -13.39
C ILE A 134 2.96 -14.92 -14.33
N ASN A 135 4.10 -15.60 -14.16
CA ASN A 135 5.30 -15.43 -14.98
C ASN A 135 5.72 -16.72 -15.73
N GLU A 136 4.96 -17.80 -15.56
CA GLU A 136 5.16 -19.12 -16.16
C GLU A 136 6.50 -19.78 -15.76
N ASP A 137 7.03 -19.47 -14.58
CA ASP A 137 8.28 -20.06 -14.07
C ASP A 137 8.04 -21.34 -13.25
N GLY A 138 6.78 -21.68 -12.99
CA GLY A 138 6.32 -22.84 -12.23
C GLY A 138 6.28 -22.62 -10.71
N LYS A 139 6.60 -21.43 -10.22
CA LYS A 139 6.31 -21.00 -8.85
C LYS A 139 4.99 -20.22 -8.86
N LEU A 140 4.33 -20.17 -7.71
CA LEU A 140 3.09 -19.44 -7.56
C LEU A 140 3.31 -18.15 -6.80
N GLU A 141 2.85 -17.05 -7.39
CA GLU A 141 2.70 -15.80 -6.68
C GLU A 141 1.35 -15.75 -5.97
N PHE A 142 1.31 -15.12 -4.81
CA PHE A 142 0.07 -14.76 -4.13
C PHE A 142 -0.36 -13.36 -4.53
N LEU A 143 -1.53 -13.24 -5.15
CA LEU A 143 -2.10 -12.01 -5.63
C LEU A 143 -3.29 -11.59 -4.76
N THR A 144 -3.28 -10.34 -4.31
CA THR A 144 -4.34 -9.76 -3.49
C THR A 144 -4.46 -8.25 -3.73
N TYR A 145 -5.29 -7.58 -2.95
CA TYR A 145 -5.44 -6.14 -2.94
C TYR A 145 -5.02 -5.56 -1.59
N ASP A 146 -4.66 -4.28 -1.58
CA ASP A 146 -4.33 -3.59 -0.33
C ASP A 146 -5.59 -3.16 0.43
N ASN A 147 -6.01 -4.00 1.37
CA ASN A 147 -7.24 -3.77 2.11
C ASN A 147 -7.27 -2.48 2.95
N SER A 148 -6.13 -1.84 3.20
CA SER A 148 -6.09 -0.54 3.89
C SER A 148 -6.89 0.56 3.18
N PHE A 149 -7.11 0.43 1.86
CA PHE A 149 -7.89 1.37 1.06
C PHE A 149 -9.40 1.14 1.15
N LEU A 150 -9.83 -0.04 1.62
CA LEU A 150 -11.25 -0.33 1.79
C LEU A 150 -11.81 0.55 2.92
N TYR A 151 -12.98 1.14 2.69
CA TYR A 151 -13.64 2.08 3.61
C TYR A 151 -12.88 3.37 3.91
N LYS A 152 -11.66 3.56 3.41
CA LYS A 152 -10.83 4.70 3.80
C LYS A 152 -11.37 6.02 3.27
N PHE A 153 -11.82 6.06 2.01
CA PHE A 153 -12.26 7.28 1.33
C PHE A 153 -13.58 7.13 0.55
N SER A 154 -14.32 6.05 0.82
CA SER A 154 -15.62 5.72 0.24
C SER A 154 -16.20 4.50 0.97
N SER A 155 -17.41 4.07 0.60
CA SER A 155 -17.90 2.72 0.94
C SER A 155 -17.02 1.61 0.36
N TYR A 156 -17.26 0.34 0.76
CA TYR A 156 -16.62 -0.83 0.15
C TYR A 156 -16.84 -0.89 -1.37
N ALA A 157 -18.08 -0.68 -1.83
CA ALA A 157 -18.42 -0.66 -3.25
C ALA A 157 -17.78 0.52 -3.99
N GLY A 158 -17.62 1.66 -3.31
CA GLY A 158 -16.86 2.82 -3.79
C GLY A 158 -15.34 2.63 -3.76
N SER A 159 -14.83 1.56 -3.17
CA SER A 159 -13.38 1.32 -3.09
C SER A 159 -12.89 0.57 -4.34
N PHE A 160 -11.65 0.84 -4.76
CA PHE A 160 -10.90 -0.04 -5.66
C PHE A 160 -9.42 0.04 -5.25
N PRO A 161 -8.97 -0.84 -4.35
CA PRO A 161 -7.60 -0.80 -3.85
C PRO A 161 -6.54 -1.17 -4.89
N PRO A 162 -5.27 -0.76 -4.70
CA PRO A 162 -4.16 -1.19 -5.54
C PRO A 162 -3.88 -2.69 -5.40
N ARG A 163 -3.39 -3.32 -6.47
CA ARG A 163 -2.98 -4.73 -6.51
C ARG A 163 -1.67 -4.92 -5.75
N LEU A 164 -1.60 -5.96 -4.93
CA LEU A 164 -0.39 -6.47 -4.29
C LEU A 164 -0.06 -7.86 -4.83
N ILE A 165 1.24 -8.13 -4.99
CA ILE A 165 1.75 -9.39 -5.52
C ILE A 165 2.94 -9.82 -4.66
N TYR A 166 2.90 -11.06 -4.20
CA TYR A 166 3.91 -11.64 -3.33
C TYR A 166 4.47 -12.91 -3.95
N SER A 167 5.78 -13.04 -4.03
CA SER A 167 6.41 -14.34 -4.31
C SER A 167 6.43 -15.16 -3.03
N PHE A 168 6.22 -16.47 -3.14
CA PHE A 168 6.38 -17.38 -2.03
C PHE A 168 7.73 -18.10 -2.11
N GLU A 169 8.52 -18.06 -1.04
CA GLU A 169 9.78 -18.83 -0.95
C GLU A 169 10.08 -19.18 0.50
N LYS A 170 10.37 -20.46 0.77
CA LYS A 170 10.81 -20.95 2.10
C LYS A 170 9.88 -20.49 3.24
N GLY A 171 8.58 -20.61 3.02
CA GLY A 171 7.56 -20.26 4.00
C GLY A 171 7.33 -18.76 4.17
N LYS A 172 7.79 -17.90 3.26
CA LYS A 172 7.61 -16.44 3.37
C LYS A 172 6.98 -15.84 2.13
N LEU A 173 6.05 -14.91 2.35
CA LEU A 173 5.48 -14.03 1.34
C LEU A 173 6.36 -12.78 1.23
N ASN A 174 7.04 -12.62 0.11
CA ASN A 174 7.90 -11.46 -0.17
C ASN A 174 7.21 -10.55 -1.17
N ASN A 175 7.03 -9.27 -0.83
CA ASN A 175 6.37 -8.33 -1.73
C ASN A 175 7.23 -8.07 -2.97
N VAL A 176 6.74 -8.51 -4.12
CA VAL A 176 7.37 -8.36 -5.45
C VAL A 176 6.53 -7.49 -6.38
N THR A 177 5.51 -6.82 -5.86
CA THR A 177 4.49 -6.05 -6.62
C THR A 177 5.09 -5.21 -7.74
N ARG A 178 6.16 -4.46 -7.45
CA ARG A 178 6.82 -3.55 -8.40
C ARG A 178 7.53 -4.26 -9.56
N ASN A 179 7.83 -5.55 -9.42
CA ASN A 179 8.47 -6.37 -10.45
C ASN A 179 7.48 -6.83 -11.54
N HIS A 180 6.17 -6.60 -11.37
CA HIS A 180 5.13 -7.02 -12.32
C HIS A 180 4.37 -5.84 -12.94
N PRO A 181 5.06 -4.90 -13.64
CA PRO A 181 4.43 -3.68 -14.15
C PRO A 181 3.28 -3.96 -15.14
N LYS A 182 3.31 -5.08 -15.86
CA LYS A 182 2.23 -5.49 -16.79
C LYS A 182 0.90 -5.67 -16.05
N ILE A 183 0.87 -6.41 -14.95
CA ILE A 183 -0.34 -6.67 -14.15
C ILE A 183 -0.83 -5.38 -13.48
N LEU A 184 0.10 -4.55 -13.00
CA LEU A 184 -0.24 -3.25 -12.44
C LEU A 184 -0.88 -2.32 -13.50
N ARG A 185 -0.41 -2.36 -14.75
CA ARG A 185 -1.01 -1.62 -15.88
C ARG A 185 -2.39 -2.15 -16.26
N GLU A 186 -2.58 -3.46 -16.29
CA GLU A 186 -3.89 -4.08 -16.52
C GLU A 186 -4.88 -3.70 -15.41
N THR A 187 -4.42 -3.60 -14.17
CA THR A 187 -5.22 -3.12 -13.05
C THR A 187 -5.55 -1.64 -13.19
N LEU A 188 -4.60 -0.79 -13.58
CA LEU A 188 -4.87 0.62 -13.88
C LEU A 188 -5.90 0.81 -14.99
N LYS A 189 -5.89 -0.04 -16.02
CA LYS A 189 -6.89 0.02 -17.10
C LYS A 189 -8.29 -0.19 -16.54
N ARG A 190 -8.48 -1.24 -15.73
CA ARG A 190 -9.76 -1.53 -15.05
C ARG A 190 -10.18 -0.42 -14.10
N MET A 191 -9.24 0.14 -13.33
CA MET A 191 -9.53 1.28 -12.46
C MET A 191 -9.96 2.51 -13.27
N TYR A 192 -9.29 2.80 -14.38
CA TYR A 192 -9.65 3.93 -15.23
C TYR A 192 -11.04 3.77 -15.86
N GLU A 193 -11.36 2.57 -16.35
CA GLU A 193 -12.70 2.24 -16.85
C GLU A 193 -13.77 2.46 -15.77
N ALA A 194 -13.54 1.96 -14.55
CA ALA A 194 -14.46 2.15 -13.41
C ALA A 194 -14.58 3.62 -12.96
N ILE A 195 -13.51 4.43 -13.05
CA ILE A 195 -13.57 5.89 -12.81
C ILE A 195 -14.54 6.52 -13.83
N GLN A 196 -14.40 6.19 -15.11
CA GLN A 196 -15.23 6.76 -16.18
C GLN A 196 -16.70 6.33 -16.08
N GLU A 197 -16.99 5.16 -15.54
CA GLU A 197 -18.36 4.71 -15.27
C GLU A 197 -18.97 5.49 -14.10
N ARG A 198 -18.25 5.58 -12.98
CA ARG A 198 -18.73 6.28 -11.77
C ARG A 198 -18.95 7.78 -11.97
N GLU A 199 -18.13 8.43 -12.81
CA GLU A 199 -18.33 9.82 -13.21
C GLU A 199 -19.67 10.04 -13.94
N LYS A 200 -20.19 9.03 -14.64
CA LYS A 200 -21.49 9.12 -15.32
C LYS A 200 -22.67 8.93 -14.37
N ASP A 201 -22.47 8.10 -13.36
CA ASP A 201 -23.53 7.68 -12.43
C ASP A 201 -23.56 8.53 -11.15
N ASP A 202 -22.75 9.58 -11.05
CA ASP A 202 -22.58 10.44 -9.87
C ASP A 202 -22.29 9.63 -8.59
N TYR A 203 -21.46 8.59 -8.72
CA TYR A 203 -21.14 7.66 -7.64
C TYR A 203 -19.84 8.04 -6.92
N GLU A 204 -19.62 7.46 -5.73
CA GLU A 204 -18.43 7.70 -4.90
C GLU A 204 -17.11 7.50 -5.69
N ILE A 205 -16.38 8.59 -5.90
CA ILE A 205 -15.18 8.62 -6.75
C ILE A 205 -13.87 8.66 -5.96
N ASN A 206 -13.87 9.19 -4.73
CA ASN A 206 -12.63 9.42 -3.96
C ASN A 206 -11.91 8.11 -3.60
N GLY A 207 -12.64 7.05 -3.25
CA GLY A 207 -12.06 5.74 -2.94
C GLY A 207 -11.29 5.10 -4.10
N ILE A 208 -11.85 5.11 -5.30
CA ILE A 208 -11.15 4.59 -6.49
C ILE A 208 -10.00 5.50 -6.92
N LEU A 209 -10.12 6.82 -6.79
CA LEU A 209 -9.03 7.74 -7.09
C LEU A 209 -7.84 7.53 -6.13
N ALA A 210 -8.10 7.28 -4.85
CA ALA A 210 -7.07 6.94 -3.87
C ALA A 210 -6.30 5.68 -4.29
N GLY A 211 -7.01 4.60 -4.63
CA GLY A 211 -6.40 3.37 -5.12
C GLY A 211 -5.67 3.54 -6.46
N TYR A 212 -6.20 4.36 -7.37
CA TYR A 212 -5.54 4.70 -8.64
C TYR A 212 -4.21 5.39 -8.44
N VAL A 213 -4.13 6.38 -7.54
CA VAL A 213 -2.88 7.06 -7.17
C VAL A 213 -1.87 6.06 -6.60
N ALA A 214 -2.29 5.20 -5.66
CA ALA A 214 -1.43 4.17 -5.09
C ALA A 214 -0.91 3.18 -6.13
N GLN A 215 -1.78 2.75 -7.04
CA GLN A 215 -1.42 1.87 -8.15
C GLN A 215 -0.42 2.52 -9.12
N LYS A 216 -0.57 3.83 -9.38
CA LYS A 216 0.38 4.65 -10.15
C LYS A 216 1.73 4.80 -9.44
N ILE A 217 1.73 4.97 -8.12
CA ILE A 217 2.95 5.01 -7.30
C ILE A 217 3.73 3.69 -7.40
N LEU A 218 3.04 2.54 -7.40
CA LEU A 218 3.68 1.23 -7.59
C LEU A 218 4.44 1.13 -8.92
N LEU A 219 4.02 1.89 -9.94
CA LEU A 219 4.66 2.01 -11.25
C LEU A 219 5.66 3.17 -11.38
N GLY A 220 5.89 3.94 -10.32
CA GLY A 220 6.78 5.12 -10.34
C GLY A 220 6.15 6.36 -10.98
N GLU A 221 4.84 6.41 -11.13
CA GLU A 221 4.11 7.46 -11.85
C GLU A 221 3.23 8.31 -10.93
N TYR A 222 3.75 8.69 -9.77
CA TYR A 222 3.01 9.45 -8.76
C TYR A 222 2.37 10.71 -9.32
N GLU A 223 3.15 11.56 -10.02
CA GLU A 223 2.67 12.86 -10.52
C GLU A 223 1.50 12.72 -11.50
N ASP A 224 1.55 11.72 -12.38
CA ASP A 224 0.46 11.45 -13.33
C ASP A 224 -0.81 10.99 -12.60
N GLY A 225 -0.66 10.09 -11.63
CA GLY A 225 -1.77 9.65 -10.79
C GLY A 225 -2.39 10.80 -9.99
N TRP A 226 -1.53 11.61 -9.37
CA TRP A 226 -1.94 12.75 -8.55
C TRP A 226 -2.68 13.81 -9.37
N LYS A 227 -2.16 14.15 -10.56
CA LYS A 227 -2.79 15.09 -11.48
C LYS A 227 -4.19 14.63 -11.90
N LEU A 228 -4.35 13.33 -12.19
CA LEU A 228 -5.65 12.77 -12.54
C LEU A 228 -6.65 12.89 -11.39
N MET A 229 -6.20 12.56 -10.17
CA MET A 229 -7.00 12.67 -8.95
C MET A 229 -7.44 14.11 -8.69
N LEU A 230 -6.53 15.09 -8.75
CA LEU A 230 -6.86 16.51 -8.52
C LEU A 230 -7.90 17.05 -9.50
N ALA A 231 -7.94 16.51 -10.72
CA ALA A 231 -8.90 16.91 -11.74
C ALA A 231 -10.31 16.33 -11.52
N ARG A 232 -10.47 15.30 -10.68
CA ARG A 232 -11.68 14.46 -10.63
C ARG A 232 -12.27 14.20 -9.24
N TYR A 233 -11.51 14.43 -8.18
CA TYR A 233 -12.00 14.13 -6.83
C TYR A 233 -13.24 14.95 -6.48
N ASP A 234 -14.14 14.34 -5.73
CA ASP A 234 -15.29 15.02 -5.16
C ASP A 234 -14.82 15.88 -3.97
N LYS A 235 -15.02 17.19 -4.11
CA LYS A 235 -14.64 18.22 -3.13
C LYS A 235 -15.63 18.34 -1.98
N ASN A 236 -16.85 17.83 -2.15
CA ASN A 236 -17.93 17.97 -1.18
C ASN A 236 -17.99 16.78 -0.22
N SER A 237 -17.41 15.64 -0.60
CA SER A 237 -17.28 14.47 0.26
C SER A 237 -16.34 14.77 1.44
N ASP A 238 -16.79 14.41 2.64
CA ASP A 238 -15.98 14.46 3.84
C ASP A 238 -15.59 13.10 4.40
N TRP A 239 -15.88 12.03 3.65
CA TRP A 239 -15.50 10.67 4.01
C TRP A 239 -13.98 10.53 4.11
N GLY A 240 -13.50 9.97 5.21
CA GLY A 240 -12.08 9.65 5.37
C GLY A 240 -11.19 10.84 5.72
N LEU A 241 -11.77 12.00 6.01
CA LEU A 241 -11.02 13.19 6.41
C LEU A 241 -10.72 13.24 7.91
N GLU A 242 -11.37 12.43 8.73
CA GLU A 242 -11.21 12.43 10.18
C GLU A 242 -9.85 11.86 10.62
N ILE A 243 -9.28 12.45 11.68
CA ILE A 243 -8.05 12.03 12.34
C ILE A 243 -8.43 11.54 13.74
N TYR A 244 -8.07 10.30 14.05
CA TYR A 244 -8.42 9.64 15.30
C TYR A 244 -7.21 9.57 16.26
N ASP A 245 -7.46 9.69 17.56
CA ASP A 245 -6.49 9.30 18.58
C ASP A 245 -6.44 7.77 18.78
N GLU A 246 -5.54 7.32 19.66
CA GLU A 246 -5.42 5.91 20.05
C GLU A 246 -6.69 5.33 20.69
N GLN A 247 -7.59 6.20 21.19
CA GLN A 247 -8.86 5.82 21.81
C GLN A 247 -10.01 5.82 20.81
N GLY A 248 -9.76 6.13 19.53
CA GLY A 248 -10.75 6.17 18.46
C GLY A 248 -11.62 7.43 18.45
N ASN A 249 -11.28 8.47 19.20
CA ASN A 249 -11.99 9.74 19.15
C ASN A 249 -11.44 10.61 18.02
N VAL A 250 -12.33 11.31 17.32
CA VAL A 250 -11.93 12.31 16.32
C VAL A 250 -11.26 13.47 17.05
N THR A 251 -9.97 13.67 16.79
CA THR A 251 -9.17 14.77 17.35
C THR A 251 -9.03 15.94 16.39
N ASN A 252 -9.06 15.67 15.09
CA ASN A 252 -8.92 16.69 14.05
C ASN A 252 -9.49 16.19 12.72
N LYS A 253 -9.50 17.05 11.69
CA LYS A 253 -9.94 16.72 10.34
C LYS A 253 -8.99 17.32 9.31
N TYR A 254 -8.63 16.56 8.29
CA TYR A 254 -7.91 17.08 7.14
C TYR A 254 -8.77 18.11 6.40
N PRO A 255 -8.16 19.18 5.84
CA PRO A 255 -8.91 20.23 5.16
C PRO A 255 -9.58 19.74 3.87
N ASP A 256 -9.01 18.73 3.21
CA ASP A 256 -9.53 18.16 1.97
C ASP A 256 -9.02 16.72 1.74
N PHE A 257 -9.65 16.04 0.77
CA PHE A 257 -9.30 14.69 0.35
C PHE A 257 -7.84 14.55 -0.12
N PRO A 258 -7.28 15.43 -0.98
CA PRO A 258 -5.87 15.34 -1.35
C PRO A 258 -4.91 15.37 -0.15
N THR A 259 -5.18 16.19 0.86
CA THR A 259 -4.34 16.26 2.07
C THR A 259 -4.45 14.96 2.87
N ALA A 260 -5.66 14.45 3.06
CA ALA A 260 -5.91 13.19 3.75
C ALA A 260 -5.27 12.00 3.02
N LEU A 261 -5.43 11.92 1.70
CA LEU A 261 -4.85 10.88 0.85
C LEU A 261 -3.32 10.90 0.93
N LYS A 262 -2.69 12.07 0.88
CA LYS A 262 -1.22 12.16 0.98
C LYS A 262 -0.71 11.62 2.32
N ALA A 263 -1.36 11.98 3.43
CA ALA A 263 -1.01 11.48 4.74
C ALA A 263 -1.20 9.96 4.83
N PHE A 264 -2.31 9.44 4.31
CA PHE A 264 -2.58 8.01 4.23
C PHE A 264 -1.54 7.26 3.39
N LEU A 265 -1.17 7.76 2.21
CA LEU A 265 -0.15 7.13 1.37
C LEU A 265 1.24 7.10 2.03
N ILE A 266 1.53 8.06 2.92
CA ILE A 266 2.75 8.06 3.73
C ILE A 266 2.66 6.99 4.82
N GLN A 267 1.53 6.95 5.55
CA GLN A 267 1.27 5.96 6.60
C GLN A 267 1.38 4.52 6.06
N GLU A 268 0.80 4.26 4.89
CA GLU A 268 0.82 2.96 4.22
C GLU A 268 2.10 2.71 3.40
N ASN A 269 3.14 3.56 3.56
CA ASN A 269 4.46 3.42 2.92
C ASN A 269 4.47 3.41 1.38
N TYR A 270 3.42 3.90 0.71
CA TYR A 270 3.43 4.15 -0.73
C TYR A 270 4.32 5.34 -1.06
N LEU A 271 4.24 6.38 -0.24
CA LEU A 271 5.12 7.53 -0.25
C LEU A 271 6.02 7.44 0.97
N LYS A 272 7.29 7.81 0.83
CA LYS A 272 8.12 8.02 2.01
C LYS A 272 7.66 9.29 2.69
N GLU A 273 7.55 9.25 4.02
CA GLU A 273 7.46 10.48 4.78
C GLU A 273 8.65 11.33 4.38
N ASN A 274 8.31 12.52 3.95
CA ASN A 274 9.23 13.32 3.22
C ASN A 274 10.25 13.96 4.18
N ARG A 275 11.33 13.22 4.48
CA ARG A 275 12.65 13.87 4.57
C ARG A 275 13.07 14.48 3.21
N GLU A 276 12.30 14.24 2.15
CA GLU A 276 12.52 14.75 0.77
C GLU A 276 11.52 15.84 0.29
N VAL A 277 10.50 16.25 1.08
CA VAL A 277 9.77 17.53 0.85
C VAL A 277 10.60 18.69 1.37
N GLN A 278 11.55 18.44 2.26
CA GLN A 278 12.67 19.35 2.40
C GLN A 278 13.50 19.33 1.10
N SER A 279 13.98 18.22 0.55
CA SER A 279 14.90 18.33 -0.61
C SER A 279 14.31 18.98 -1.88
N ASN A 280 13.04 18.74 -2.26
CA ASN A 280 12.50 19.29 -3.52
C ASN A 280 11.85 20.69 -3.41
N SER A 281 11.50 21.15 -2.21
CA SER A 281 11.17 22.57 -1.98
C SER A 281 12.43 23.39 -1.69
N LEU A 282 13.43 22.79 -1.03
CA LEU A 282 14.75 23.38 -0.82
C LEU A 282 15.61 23.43 -2.09
N MET A 283 15.45 22.49 -3.04
CA MET A 283 16.14 22.55 -4.35
C MET A 283 15.69 23.71 -5.24
N LYS A 284 14.57 24.39 -4.92
CA LYS A 284 14.16 25.62 -5.62
C LYS A 284 14.97 26.83 -5.17
N PHE A 285 15.47 26.82 -3.93
CA PHE A 285 16.23 27.94 -3.37
C PHE A 285 17.72 27.63 -3.49
N ARG A 286 18.43 28.37 -4.36
CA ARG A 286 19.89 28.20 -4.45
C ARG A 286 20.53 28.67 -3.14
N GLU A 287 21.45 27.89 -2.61
CA GLU A 287 22.27 28.36 -1.49
C GLU A 287 23.18 29.50 -1.93
N GLY A 288 23.43 30.43 -1.00
CA GLY A 288 24.28 31.58 -1.23
C GLY A 288 23.67 32.88 -0.71
N ASN A 289 24.36 33.97 -1.05
CA ASN A 289 24.01 35.31 -0.61
C ASN A 289 23.11 35.98 -1.65
N TYR A 290 22.00 36.53 -1.20
CA TYR A 290 21.04 37.28 -1.98
C TYR A 290 21.05 38.75 -1.54
N TRP A 291 20.88 39.63 -2.51
CA TRP A 291 20.94 41.08 -2.30
C TRP A 291 19.75 41.76 -2.98
N ILE A 292 19.30 42.87 -2.41
CA ILE A 292 18.30 43.75 -3.02
C ILE A 292 18.94 44.79 -3.95
N GLY A 293 20.24 45.05 -3.79
CA GLY A 293 20.99 46.12 -4.46
C GLY A 293 22.31 46.40 -3.71
N PRO A 294 22.95 47.56 -3.92
CA PRO A 294 24.26 47.89 -3.32
C PRO A 294 24.21 48.30 -1.83
N VAL A 295 23.13 47.97 -1.10
CA VAL A 295 22.76 48.64 0.15
C VAL A 295 23.19 47.92 1.43
N GLY A 296 24.25 47.11 1.40
CA GLY A 296 24.84 46.48 2.60
C GLY A 296 23.97 45.43 3.32
N MET A 297 22.69 45.32 2.97
CA MET A 297 21.75 44.32 3.49
C MET A 297 21.69 43.11 2.58
N GLY A 298 21.65 41.93 3.18
CA GLY A 298 21.58 40.67 2.46
C GLY A 298 20.79 39.60 3.18
N LEU A 299 20.45 38.58 2.41
CA LEU A 299 19.81 37.36 2.89
C LEU A 299 20.69 36.18 2.49
N THR A 300 21.05 35.33 3.45
CA THR A 300 21.84 34.12 3.19
C THR A 300 20.93 32.91 3.26
N ILE A 301 20.94 32.07 2.22
CA ILE A 301 20.25 30.77 2.21
C ILE A 301 21.28 29.65 2.36
N LYS A 302 21.09 28.77 3.34
CA LYS A 302 21.96 27.60 3.60
C LYS A 302 21.19 26.51 4.32
N ASN A 303 21.39 25.25 3.92
CA ASN A 303 20.79 24.06 4.56
C ASN A 303 19.26 24.17 4.72
N GLY A 304 18.59 24.84 3.78
CA GLY A 304 17.15 25.06 3.83
C GLY A 304 16.64 26.03 4.89
N GLN A 305 17.53 26.86 5.42
CA GLN A 305 17.21 27.99 6.27
C GLN A 305 17.72 29.28 5.62
N TYR A 306 17.17 30.41 6.05
CA TYR A 306 17.70 31.73 5.72
C TYR A 306 17.88 32.60 6.95
N GLN A 307 18.77 33.59 6.84
CA GLN A 307 18.89 34.68 7.79
C GLN A 307 19.20 35.97 7.04
N TYR A 308 18.73 37.09 7.58
CA TYR A 308 19.17 38.42 7.18
C TYR A 308 20.51 38.76 7.82
N TYR A 309 21.28 39.60 7.14
CA TYR A 309 22.45 40.27 7.67
C TYR A 309 22.52 41.70 7.15
N ASP A 310 23.09 42.57 7.96
CA ASP A 310 23.38 43.96 7.66
C ASP A 310 24.63 44.42 8.42
N GLU A 311 24.85 45.74 8.52
CA GLU A 311 25.99 46.32 9.25
C GLU A 311 25.88 46.15 10.78
N GLU A 312 24.69 45.85 11.32
CA GLU A 312 24.43 45.69 12.75
C GLU A 312 24.54 44.23 13.21
N GLY A 313 24.50 43.26 12.28
CA GLY A 313 24.78 41.86 12.55
C GLY A 313 23.92 40.89 11.76
N GLU A 314 23.73 39.69 12.29
CA GLU A 314 22.95 38.63 11.66
C GLU A 314 21.69 38.32 12.49
N SER A 315 20.56 38.13 11.80
CA SER A 315 19.30 37.71 12.41
C SER A 315 19.27 36.20 12.72
N SER A 316 18.35 35.75 13.57
CA SER A 316 18.12 34.32 13.80
C SER A 316 17.65 33.57 12.56
N TRP A 317 18.24 32.40 12.28
CA TRP A 317 17.83 31.51 11.20
C TRP A 317 16.32 31.18 11.21
N GLN A 318 15.69 31.32 10.05
CA GLN A 318 14.30 31.01 9.78
C GLN A 318 14.20 29.95 8.66
N PRO A 319 13.13 29.13 8.62
CA PRO A 319 12.96 28.17 7.53
C PRO A 319 12.63 28.90 6.21
N VAL A 320 13.25 28.47 5.09
CA VAL A 320 12.99 29.08 3.76
C VAL A 320 11.55 28.90 3.28
N SER A 321 10.75 28.07 3.94
CA SER A 321 9.31 27.95 3.70
C SER A 321 8.55 29.26 3.95
N LYS A 322 9.16 30.24 4.64
CA LYS A 322 8.60 31.59 4.78
C LYS A 322 8.90 32.51 3.59
N LEU A 323 9.81 32.11 2.69
CA LEU A 323 10.12 32.84 1.48
C LEU A 323 9.25 32.33 0.32
N THR A 324 8.90 33.23 -0.59
CA THR A 324 8.24 32.89 -1.84
C THR A 324 9.31 32.70 -2.92
N TYR A 325 9.38 31.51 -3.50
CA TYR A 325 10.18 31.27 -4.71
C TYR A 325 9.55 31.99 -5.90
N VAL A 326 10.29 32.88 -6.55
CA VAL A 326 9.83 33.60 -7.75
C VAL A 326 10.32 32.89 -9.00
N LYS A 327 11.65 32.71 -9.11
CA LYS A 327 12.33 31.96 -10.17
C LYS A 327 13.75 31.61 -9.73
N ASP A 328 14.50 30.91 -10.57
CA ASP A 328 15.87 30.51 -10.25
C ASP A 328 16.73 31.72 -9.86
N GLY A 329 17.25 31.69 -8.63
CA GLY A 329 18.04 32.76 -8.01
C GLY A 329 17.27 34.05 -7.65
N VAL A 330 15.93 34.04 -7.62
CA VAL A 330 15.11 35.19 -7.17
C VAL A 330 14.05 34.73 -6.17
N VAL A 331 14.03 35.37 -5.00
CA VAL A 331 13.09 35.08 -3.90
C VAL A 331 12.40 36.36 -3.44
N PHE A 332 11.21 36.22 -2.85
CA PHE A 332 10.45 37.32 -2.26
C PHE A 332 10.10 37.00 -0.81
N ASP A 333 10.43 37.90 0.12
CA ASP A 333 10.21 37.69 1.56
C ASP A 333 8.87 38.23 2.08
N GLY A 334 8.10 38.91 1.22
CA GLY A 334 6.87 39.61 1.59
C GLY A 334 6.96 41.12 1.42
N GLU A 335 8.17 41.69 1.36
CA GLU A 335 8.43 43.12 1.24
C GLU A 335 9.40 43.45 0.09
N HIS A 336 10.46 42.65 -0.06
CA HIS A 336 11.55 42.86 -1.01
C HIS A 336 11.81 41.64 -1.88
N TYR A 337 12.25 41.91 -3.13
CA TYR A 337 12.82 40.89 -4.00
C TYR A 337 14.31 40.78 -3.74
N TRP A 338 14.80 39.56 -3.56
CA TRP A 338 16.21 39.27 -3.32
C TRP A 338 16.76 38.43 -4.45
N CYS A 339 17.88 38.87 -5.01
CA CYS A 339 18.53 38.23 -6.15
C CYS A 339 19.83 37.62 -5.70
N LEU A 340 20.08 36.38 -6.10
CA LEU A 340 21.32 35.70 -5.81
C LEU A 340 22.48 36.52 -6.39
N SER A 341 23.45 36.84 -5.54
CA SER A 341 24.62 37.67 -5.87
C SER A 341 25.43 37.15 -7.05
N SER A 342 25.39 35.83 -7.30
CA SER A 342 26.07 35.20 -8.43
C SER A 342 25.29 35.24 -9.75
N LEU A 343 24.06 35.76 -9.78
CA LEU A 343 23.33 35.98 -11.03
C LEU A 343 23.98 37.09 -11.86
N ALA A 344 23.98 36.91 -13.19
CA ALA A 344 24.50 37.93 -14.10
C ALA A 344 23.72 39.25 -13.92
N GLN A 345 24.46 40.33 -13.64
CA GLN A 345 23.89 41.68 -13.57
C GLN A 345 23.86 42.32 -14.97
N PRO A 346 22.83 43.12 -15.29
CA PRO A 346 22.75 43.88 -16.53
C PRO A 346 23.92 44.85 -16.67
N ARG A 347 24.44 45.01 -17.90
CA ARG A 347 25.51 45.96 -18.23
C ARG A 347 24.91 47.29 -18.68
N GLY A 348 25.37 48.39 -18.11
CA GLY A 348 24.95 49.75 -18.47
C GLY A 348 25.22 50.75 -17.34
N ASP A 349 24.90 52.02 -17.60
CA ASP A 349 24.92 53.06 -16.57
C ASP A 349 23.63 52.97 -15.74
N GLY A 350 23.75 52.81 -14.42
CA GLY A 350 22.62 52.69 -13.50
C GLY A 350 22.93 51.81 -12.29
N ILE A 351 22.06 51.84 -11.27
CA ILE A 351 22.21 51.00 -10.08
C ILE A 351 21.40 49.71 -10.28
N ALA A 352 22.06 48.55 -10.17
CA ALA A 352 21.38 47.26 -10.24
C ALA A 352 20.60 47.00 -8.94
N VAL A 353 19.29 46.85 -9.07
CA VAL A 353 18.38 46.46 -7.97
C VAL A 353 17.66 45.17 -8.34
N CYS A 354 17.30 44.38 -7.33
CA CYS A 354 16.57 43.15 -7.55
C CYS A 354 15.06 43.42 -7.70
N GLN A 355 14.44 42.76 -8.68
CA GLN A 355 12.99 42.74 -8.90
C GLN A 355 12.54 41.31 -9.22
N ALA A 356 11.23 41.10 -9.42
CA ALA A 356 10.65 39.81 -9.78
C ALA A 356 11.33 39.14 -10.99
N ASN A 357 11.83 39.94 -11.94
CA ASN A 357 12.53 39.48 -13.13
C ASN A 357 14.05 39.34 -12.98
N GLY A 358 14.60 39.45 -11.77
CA GLY A 358 16.04 39.42 -11.51
C GLY A 358 16.63 40.83 -11.38
N TRP A 359 17.93 40.97 -11.66
CA TRP A 359 18.64 42.25 -11.62
C TRP A 359 18.15 43.20 -12.72
N VAL A 360 17.74 44.40 -12.34
CA VAL A 360 17.26 45.47 -13.23
C VAL A 360 18.04 46.76 -12.93
N LEU A 361 18.47 47.49 -13.97
CA LEU A 361 19.08 48.81 -13.79
C LEU A 361 17.99 49.85 -13.52
N GLN A 362 18.19 50.66 -12.49
CA GLN A 362 17.42 51.87 -12.19
C GLN A 362 18.19 53.13 -12.57
#